data_AF-A0A2V8T1X6-F1
#
_entry.id   AF-A0A2V8T1X6-F1
#
_cell.length_a   1.000
_cell.length_b   1.000
_cell.length_c   1.000
_cell.angle_alpha   90.00
_cell.angle_beta   90.00
_cell.angle_gamma   90.00
#
_symmetry.space_group_name_H-M   'P 1'
#
loop_
_entity.id
_entity.type
_entity.pdbx_description
1 polymer ?
#
loop_
_entity_poly.entity_id
_entity_poly.type
_entity_poly.pdbx_seq_one_letter_code
_entity_poly.pdbx_strand_id
1 'polypeptide(L)'
;AESGWFITLFSCALVGVMVALSTRGLSFGKWVHNAGGVLLSLTFVALIALPFVALVRGTLAEYHPFTFAVPAFSLSNPELFKKSLNIYSKLALGALTGFEYVAILAGESKAPARNIGRSVLIAAPVIALMFILGTSSVLAFVRPDEVDLISPIAQVLTRGFGSMGVVANFVSLVILALIGRQVALMSIYLTANARLPMVAGWDNLLPAWFTRLHPKYKTPVNSILFVGAFALGFGLLGIVGVGMQEAFQLLDNAATIFYATAYVVLFAIPLFAAARIGLRAPLWLRVASVSGLLVSLLGIALTIVPIVEVGSKLSFALKLVAVALVFNLAGACLYYMGRRRQRAAARISP
;
A
#
# COMPACT_ATOMS: atom_id res chain seq x y z
N ALA A 1 -11.42 15.56 -22.91
CA ALA A 1 -12.53 15.60 -21.95
C ALA A 1 -12.60 14.24 -21.26
N GLU A 2 -11.98 14.11 -20.09
CA GLU A 2 -12.16 12.91 -19.27
C GLU A 2 -13.59 12.93 -18.73
N SER A 3 -14.44 12.03 -19.23
CA SER A 3 -15.81 11.94 -18.77
C SER A 3 -15.79 11.35 -17.36
N GLY A 4 -16.03 12.16 -16.34
CA GLY A 4 -16.14 11.69 -14.95
C GLY A 4 -17.15 10.54 -14.79
N TRP A 5 -18.16 10.49 -15.66
CA TRP A 5 -19.10 9.38 -15.78
C TRP A 5 -18.43 8.06 -16.21
N PHE A 6 -17.51 8.11 -17.17
CA PHE A 6 -16.76 6.92 -17.60
C PHE A 6 -15.89 6.39 -16.46
N ILE A 7 -15.14 7.27 -15.78
CA ILE A 7 -14.27 6.88 -14.64
C ILE A 7 -15.12 6.27 -13.52
N THR A 8 -16.26 6.90 -13.21
CA THR A 8 -17.20 6.40 -12.20
C THR A 8 -17.74 5.02 -12.57
N LEU A 9 -18.26 4.85 -13.78
CA LEU A 9 -18.81 3.58 -14.25
C LEU A 9 -17.74 2.48 -14.27
N PHE A 10 -16.55 2.80 -14.78
CA PHE A 10 -15.42 1.88 -14.81
C PHE A 10 -14.99 1.46 -13.40
N SER A 11 -14.93 2.41 -12.45
CA SER A 11 -14.59 2.14 -11.05
C SER A 11 -15.63 1.23 -10.38
N CYS A 12 -16.92 1.50 -10.60
CA CYS A 12 -18.01 0.67 -10.10
C CYS A 12 -17.92 -0.76 -10.66
N ALA A 13 -17.73 -0.89 -11.98
CA ALA A 13 -17.59 -2.20 -12.63
C ALA A 13 -16.37 -2.95 -12.09
N LEU A 14 -15.23 -2.27 -11.97
CA LEU A 14 -13.98 -2.88 -11.51
C LEU A 14 -14.10 -3.37 -10.06
N VAL A 15 -14.62 -2.54 -9.15
CA VAL A 15 -14.84 -2.94 -7.75
C VAL A 15 -15.86 -4.08 -7.67
N GLY A 16 -16.93 -4.04 -8.45
CA GLY A 16 -17.92 -5.12 -8.54
C GLY A 16 -17.30 -6.45 -8.94
N VAL A 17 -16.44 -6.45 -9.97
CA VAL A 17 -15.67 -7.63 -10.38
C VAL A 17 -14.74 -8.07 -9.24
N MET A 18 -14.02 -7.17 -8.59
CA MET A 18 -13.11 -7.51 -7.48
C MET A 18 -13.85 -8.15 -6.30
N VAL A 19 -15.03 -7.64 -5.95
CA VAL A 19 -15.90 -8.24 -4.92
C VAL A 19 -16.34 -9.65 -5.36
N ALA A 20 -16.78 -9.82 -6.60
CA ALA A 20 -17.19 -11.12 -7.13
C ALA A 20 -16.02 -12.14 -7.15
N LEU A 21 -14.81 -11.71 -7.51
CA LEU A 21 -13.63 -12.55 -7.47
C LEU A 21 -13.22 -12.91 -6.03
N SER A 22 -13.27 -11.94 -5.11
CA SER A 22 -12.91 -12.13 -3.71
C SER A 22 -13.90 -13.06 -2.99
N THR A 23 -15.18 -13.03 -3.35
CA THR A 23 -16.20 -13.93 -2.77
C THR A 23 -16.00 -15.39 -3.18
N ARG A 24 -15.42 -15.68 -4.35
CA ARG A 24 -15.04 -17.04 -4.76
C ARG A 24 -13.83 -17.59 -3.99
N GLY A 25 -13.10 -16.73 -3.29
CA GLY A 25 -12.01 -17.11 -2.37
C GLY A 25 -10.65 -17.34 -3.03
N LEU A 26 -9.67 -17.74 -2.20
CA LEU A 26 -8.26 -17.84 -2.61
C LEU A 26 -7.98 -18.91 -3.67
N SER A 27 -8.88 -19.88 -3.87
CA SER A 27 -8.73 -20.91 -4.90
C SER A 27 -8.68 -20.29 -6.32
N PHE A 28 -9.46 -19.23 -6.55
CA PHE A 28 -9.41 -18.41 -7.75
C PHE A 28 -8.44 -17.24 -7.58
N GLY A 29 -8.48 -16.57 -6.42
CA GLY A 29 -7.63 -15.39 -6.13
C GLY A 29 -6.14 -15.65 -6.33
N LYS A 30 -5.63 -16.84 -6.00
CA LYS A 30 -4.22 -17.20 -6.23
C LYS A 30 -3.77 -17.06 -7.68
N TRP A 31 -4.64 -17.34 -8.65
CA TRP A 31 -4.31 -17.24 -10.06
C TRP A 31 -4.23 -15.79 -10.49
N VAL A 32 -5.16 -14.95 -10.01
CA VAL A 32 -5.14 -13.50 -10.22
C VAL A 32 -3.88 -12.89 -9.61
N HIS A 33 -3.53 -13.29 -8.37
CA HIS A 33 -2.34 -12.80 -7.68
C HIS A 33 -1.05 -13.23 -8.40
N ASN A 34 -0.96 -14.50 -8.84
CA ASN A 34 0.19 -15.01 -9.57
C ASN A 34 0.35 -14.32 -10.93
N ALA A 35 -0.75 -14.14 -11.68
CA ALA A 35 -0.74 -13.39 -12.93
C ALA A 35 -0.27 -11.95 -12.69
N GLY A 36 -0.79 -11.29 -11.65
CA GLY A 36 -0.33 -9.97 -11.22
C GLY A 36 1.16 -9.90 -10.89
N GLY A 37 1.69 -10.90 -10.20
CA GLY A 37 3.11 -11.02 -9.88
C GLY A 37 3.99 -11.20 -11.13
N VAL A 38 3.54 -11.98 -12.12
CA VAL A 38 4.22 -12.11 -13.42
C VAL A 38 4.18 -10.78 -14.17
N LEU A 39 3.02 -10.11 -14.25
CA LEU A 39 2.88 -8.81 -14.91
C LEU A 39 3.74 -7.73 -14.23
N LEU A 40 3.79 -7.71 -12.90
CA LEU A 40 4.71 -6.86 -12.12
C LEU A 40 6.16 -7.13 -12.52
N SER A 41 6.56 -8.39 -12.54
CA SER A 41 7.93 -8.79 -12.87
C SER A 41 8.30 -8.36 -14.29
N LEU A 42 7.44 -8.62 -15.27
CA LEU A 42 7.62 -8.20 -16.67
C LEU A 42 7.71 -6.67 -16.80
N THR A 43 6.87 -5.94 -16.07
CA THR A 43 6.90 -4.46 -16.06
C THR A 43 8.23 -3.95 -15.54
N PHE A 44 8.75 -4.51 -14.44
CA PHE A 44 10.05 -4.11 -13.90
C PHE A 44 11.20 -4.51 -14.79
N VAL A 45 11.15 -5.69 -15.42
CA VAL A 45 12.16 -6.09 -16.42
C VAL A 45 12.17 -5.10 -17.58
N ALA A 46 11.01 -4.72 -18.10
CA ALA A 46 10.91 -3.73 -19.18
C ALA A 46 11.44 -2.35 -18.74
N LEU A 47 11.08 -1.90 -17.54
CA LEU A 47 11.54 -0.62 -16.97
C LEU A 47 13.07 -0.61 -16.79
N ILE A 48 13.64 -1.68 -16.25
CA ILE A 48 15.07 -1.80 -15.97
C ILE A 48 15.88 -1.97 -17.27
N ALA A 49 15.35 -2.67 -18.26
CA ALA A 49 16.02 -2.86 -19.54
C ALA A 49 16.09 -1.58 -20.38
N LEU A 50 15.12 -0.67 -20.21
CA LEU A 50 14.94 0.50 -21.07
C LEU A 50 16.15 1.45 -21.10
N PRO A 51 16.77 1.86 -19.97
CA PRO A 51 18.00 2.67 -20.00
C PRO A 51 19.15 1.98 -20.75
N PHE A 52 19.33 0.66 -20.59
CA PHE A 52 20.40 -0.07 -21.28
C PHE A 52 20.15 -0.13 -22.79
N VAL A 53 18.90 -0.32 -23.22
CA VAL A 53 18.55 -0.27 -24.66
C VAL A 53 18.80 1.12 -25.22
N ALA A 54 18.47 2.17 -24.46
CA ALA A 54 18.69 3.55 -24.86
C ALA A 54 20.19 3.92 -24.93
N LEU A 55 21.03 3.37 -24.04
CA LEU A 55 22.49 3.47 -24.14
C LEU A 55 23.02 2.84 -25.43
N VAL A 56 22.64 1.59 -25.72
CA VAL A 56 23.10 0.87 -26.92
C VAL A 56 22.68 1.56 -28.22
N ARG A 57 21.53 2.24 -28.20
CA ARG A 57 21.03 3.03 -29.35
C ARG A 57 21.61 4.44 -29.43
N GLY A 58 22.39 4.88 -28.44
CA GLY A 58 22.95 6.23 -28.38
C GLY A 58 21.92 7.34 -28.08
N THR A 59 20.72 7.00 -27.61
CA THR A 59 19.72 8.01 -27.19
C THR A 59 19.95 8.50 -25.76
N LEU A 60 20.64 7.71 -24.94
CA LEU A 60 21.21 8.14 -23.66
C LEU A 60 22.73 8.20 -23.81
N ALA A 61 23.33 9.30 -23.35
CA ALA A 61 24.79 9.48 -23.38
C ALA A 61 25.49 8.60 -22.32
N GLU A 62 24.97 8.62 -21.09
CA GLU A 62 25.52 7.86 -19.96
C GLU A 62 24.39 7.38 -19.04
N TYR A 63 24.58 6.21 -18.42
CA TYR A 63 23.65 5.68 -17.43
C TYR A 63 24.41 4.88 -16.38
N HIS A 64 24.25 5.31 -15.13
CA HIS A 64 24.91 4.75 -13.96
C HIS A 64 23.84 4.12 -13.05
N PRO A 65 23.63 2.79 -13.12
CA PRO A 65 22.53 2.14 -12.41
C PRO A 65 22.66 2.22 -10.87
N PHE A 66 23.89 2.35 -10.36
CA PHE A 66 24.20 2.41 -8.93
C PHE A 66 24.80 3.76 -8.51
N THR A 67 24.20 4.86 -8.95
CA THR A 67 24.61 6.19 -8.50
C THR A 67 24.35 6.35 -7.01
N PHE A 68 25.43 6.58 -6.24
CA PHE A 68 25.33 6.90 -4.83
C PHE A 68 25.22 8.42 -4.66
N ALA A 69 24.12 8.86 -4.06
CA ALA A 69 23.94 10.23 -3.62
C ALA A 69 23.87 10.25 -2.09
N VAL A 70 24.71 11.07 -1.46
CA VAL A 70 24.60 11.32 -0.03
C VAL A 70 23.39 12.24 0.17
N PRO A 71 22.38 11.85 0.97
CA PRO A 71 21.24 12.73 1.22
C PRO A 71 21.75 14.02 1.86
N ALA A 72 21.23 15.15 1.40
CA ALA A 72 21.57 16.44 1.97
C ALA A 72 20.91 16.63 3.34
N PHE A 73 21.33 15.85 4.35
CA PHE A 73 21.05 16.08 5.75
C PHE A 73 21.88 17.26 6.23
N SER A 74 21.60 18.44 5.68
CA SER A 74 22.28 19.67 6.07
C SER A 74 21.60 20.20 7.32
N LEU A 75 22.24 20.02 8.49
CA LEU A 75 21.81 20.63 9.75
C LEU A 75 21.72 22.16 9.65
N SER A 76 22.47 22.76 8.72
CA SER A 76 22.43 24.20 8.40
C SER A 76 21.20 24.64 7.59
N ASN A 77 20.45 23.72 6.98
CA ASN A 77 19.21 24.03 6.26
C ASN A 77 18.04 23.20 6.84
N PRO A 78 17.32 23.73 7.84
CA PRO A 78 16.24 23.03 8.52
C PRO A 78 15.11 22.56 7.58
N GLU A 79 14.82 23.31 6.52
CA GLU A 79 13.76 22.95 5.57
C GLU A 79 14.16 21.77 4.69
N LEU A 80 15.42 21.74 4.23
CA LEU A 80 15.98 20.61 3.48
C LEU A 80 16.06 19.34 4.34
N PHE A 81 16.43 19.49 5.61
CA PHE A 81 16.46 18.39 6.58
C PHE A 81 15.05 17.80 6.78
N LYS A 82 14.04 18.64 7.04
CA LYS A 82 12.63 18.20 7.17
C LYS A 82 12.13 17.49 5.92
N LYS A 83 12.41 18.04 4.73
CA LYS A 83 12.02 17.43 3.45
C LYS A 83 12.66 16.06 3.25
N SER A 84 13.95 15.93 3.50
CA SER A 84 14.68 14.66 3.38
C SER A 84 14.14 13.60 4.35
N LEU A 85 13.85 14.02 5.59
CA LEU A 85 13.29 13.15 6.62
C LEU A 85 11.85 12.71 6.27
N ASN A 86 11.06 13.59 5.66
CA ASN A 86 9.71 13.29 5.18
C ASN A 86 9.74 12.24 4.08
N ILE A 87 10.54 12.46 3.03
CA ILE A 87 10.74 11.51 1.93
C ILE A 87 11.22 10.17 2.47
N TYR A 88 12.22 10.16 3.35
CA TYR A 88 12.71 8.94 3.99
C TYR A 88 11.60 8.17 4.70
N SER A 89 10.81 8.84 5.54
CA SER A 89 9.75 8.19 6.33
C SER A 89 8.65 7.60 5.44
N LYS A 90 8.23 8.32 4.39
CA LYS A 90 7.23 7.86 3.44
C LYS A 90 7.73 6.73 2.56
N LEU A 91 8.99 6.76 2.12
CA LEU A 91 9.59 5.66 1.38
C LEU A 91 9.75 4.43 2.26
N ALA A 92 10.23 4.59 3.50
CA ALA A 92 10.40 3.47 4.42
C ALA A 92 9.06 2.79 4.75
N LEU A 93 8.01 3.57 5.05
CA LEU A 93 6.69 3.02 5.33
C LEU A 93 5.97 2.55 4.06
N GLY A 94 5.96 3.32 2.99
CA GLY A 94 5.26 2.94 1.77
C GLY A 94 5.89 1.73 1.07
N ALA A 95 7.22 1.62 1.08
CA ALA A 95 7.94 0.60 0.30
C ALA A 95 8.26 -0.67 1.09
N LEU A 96 8.41 -0.60 2.43
CA LEU A 96 8.84 -1.74 3.26
C LEU A 96 7.72 -2.36 4.11
N THR A 97 6.48 -1.93 3.91
CA THR A 97 5.30 -2.51 4.56
C THR A 97 4.58 -3.49 3.62
N GLY A 98 3.73 -4.36 4.17
CA GLY A 98 2.93 -5.32 3.40
C GLY A 98 3.25 -6.80 3.67
N PHE A 99 4.28 -7.11 4.45
CA PHE A 99 4.62 -8.49 4.84
C PHE A 99 3.56 -9.17 5.72
N GLU A 100 2.80 -8.40 6.48
CA GLU A 100 1.64 -8.82 7.27
C GLU A 100 0.50 -9.38 6.42
N TYR A 101 0.37 -8.99 5.15
CA TYR A 101 -0.63 -9.59 4.25
C TYR A 101 -0.39 -11.09 4.08
N VAL A 102 0.88 -11.51 4.11
CA VAL A 102 1.25 -12.92 4.08
C VAL A 102 0.83 -13.62 5.38
N ALA A 103 0.95 -12.95 6.54
CA ALA A 103 0.51 -13.47 7.82
C ALA A 103 -1.02 -13.63 7.89
N ILE A 104 -1.78 -12.70 7.32
CA ILE A 104 -3.25 -12.77 7.22
C ILE A 104 -3.70 -14.01 6.41
N LEU A 105 -2.91 -14.40 5.41
CA LEU A 105 -3.15 -15.55 4.54
C LEU A 105 -2.41 -16.83 4.99
N ALA A 106 -1.75 -16.79 6.16
CA ALA A 106 -0.97 -17.91 6.66
C ALA A 106 -1.83 -19.16 6.91
N GLY A 107 -3.08 -18.98 7.36
CA GLY A 107 -4.02 -20.09 7.61
C GLY A 107 -4.39 -20.91 6.37
N GLU A 108 -4.18 -20.36 5.17
CA GLU A 108 -4.45 -21.03 3.89
C GLU A 108 -3.17 -21.43 3.15
N SER A 109 -2.02 -21.15 3.77
CA SER A 109 -0.72 -21.48 3.22
C SER A 109 -0.28 -22.88 3.65
N LYS A 110 0.30 -23.65 2.73
CA LYS A 110 0.94 -24.93 3.07
C LYS A 110 2.19 -24.65 3.90
N ALA A 111 2.36 -25.32 5.04
CA ALA A 111 3.52 -25.19 5.93
C ALA A 111 3.92 -23.72 6.20
N PRO A 112 3.03 -22.90 6.79
CA PRO A 112 3.17 -21.44 6.85
C PRO A 112 4.46 -20.99 7.55
N ALA A 113 4.81 -21.62 8.68
CA ALA A 113 6.02 -21.27 9.44
C ALA A 113 7.30 -21.32 8.58
N ARG A 114 7.43 -22.33 7.72
CA ARG A 114 8.61 -22.51 6.85
C ARG A 114 8.52 -21.69 5.58
N ASN A 115 7.37 -21.71 4.91
CA ASN A 115 7.22 -21.13 3.59
C ASN A 115 7.14 -19.61 3.61
N ILE A 116 6.52 -19.01 4.63
CA ILE A 116 6.47 -17.55 4.79
C ILE A 116 7.88 -17.01 5.04
N GLY A 117 8.63 -17.62 5.98
CA GLY A 117 10.01 -17.22 6.24
C GLY A 117 10.90 -17.29 5.00
N ARG A 118 10.85 -18.40 4.26
CA ARG A 118 11.59 -18.54 2.98
C ARG A 118 11.14 -17.53 1.93
N SER A 119 9.85 -17.26 1.82
CA SER A 119 9.32 -16.26 0.90
C SER A 119 9.90 -14.88 1.19
N VAL A 120 9.98 -14.48 2.46
CA VAL A 120 10.57 -13.19 2.84
C VAL A 120 12.06 -13.15 2.51
N LEU A 121 12.81 -14.20 2.83
CA LEU A 121 14.25 -14.27 2.56
C LEU A 121 14.60 -14.18 1.07
N ILE A 122 13.74 -14.71 0.19
CA ILE A 122 13.92 -14.65 -1.27
C ILE A 122 13.40 -13.33 -1.83
N ALA A 123 12.21 -12.89 -1.41
CA ALA A 123 11.57 -11.72 -1.97
C ALA A 123 12.25 -10.42 -1.57
N ALA A 124 12.74 -10.28 -0.33
CA ALA A 124 13.30 -9.01 0.14
C ALA A 124 14.52 -8.54 -0.68
N PRO A 125 15.54 -9.36 -1.00
CA PRO A 125 16.64 -8.95 -1.86
C PRO A 125 16.19 -8.58 -3.28
N VAL A 126 15.25 -9.34 -3.85
CA VAL A 126 14.70 -9.08 -5.19
C VAL A 126 13.97 -7.74 -5.23
N ILE A 127 13.13 -7.46 -4.22
CA ILE A 127 12.42 -6.19 -4.08
C ILE A 127 13.41 -5.04 -3.89
N ALA A 128 14.45 -5.22 -3.08
CA ALA A 128 15.48 -4.20 -2.89
C ALA A 128 16.19 -3.85 -4.21
N LEU A 129 16.58 -4.85 -5.00
CA LEU A 129 17.15 -4.64 -6.33
C LEU A 129 16.16 -3.97 -7.29
N MET A 130 14.89 -4.39 -7.27
CA MET A 130 13.83 -3.76 -8.07
C MET A 130 13.64 -2.28 -7.71
N PHE A 131 13.70 -1.91 -6.43
CA PHE A 131 13.62 -0.52 -6.01
C PHE A 131 14.84 0.29 -6.46
N ILE A 132 16.06 -0.22 -6.24
CA ILE A 132 17.30 0.48 -6.64
C ILE A 132 17.33 0.69 -8.15
N LEU A 133 17.19 -0.39 -8.93
CA LEU A 133 17.28 -0.34 -10.38
C LEU A 133 16.07 0.36 -11.00
N GLY A 134 14.87 0.18 -10.44
CA GLY A 134 13.66 0.84 -10.88
C GLY A 134 13.73 2.36 -10.70
N THR A 135 14.14 2.84 -9.52
CA THR A 135 14.34 4.27 -9.26
C THR A 135 15.42 4.85 -10.18
N SER A 136 16.55 4.16 -10.34
CA SER A 136 17.59 4.58 -11.26
C SER A 136 17.09 4.68 -12.70
N SER A 137 16.28 3.72 -13.15
CA SER A 137 15.70 3.72 -14.50
C SER A 137 14.74 4.88 -14.72
N VAL A 138 13.94 5.24 -13.71
CA VAL A 138 13.05 6.41 -13.79
C VAL A 138 13.87 7.70 -13.93
N LEU A 139 14.92 7.85 -13.10
CA LEU A 139 15.78 9.03 -13.10
C LEU A 139 16.66 9.18 -14.35
N ALA A 140 16.83 8.10 -15.13
CA ALA A 140 17.52 8.16 -16.42
C ALA A 140 16.72 8.93 -17.49
N PHE A 141 15.38 8.95 -17.38
CA PHE A 141 14.50 9.56 -18.40
C PHE A 141 13.72 10.77 -17.89
N VAL A 142 13.63 10.96 -16.57
CA VAL A 142 12.79 12.00 -15.97
C VAL A 142 13.55 12.67 -14.84
N ARG A 143 13.57 14.00 -14.87
CA ARG A 143 14.17 14.78 -13.80
C ARG A 143 13.38 14.61 -12.50
N PRO A 144 14.01 14.62 -11.31
CA PRO A 144 13.33 14.41 -10.03
C PRO A 144 12.11 15.31 -9.78
N ASP A 145 12.12 16.53 -10.30
CA ASP A 145 11.06 17.53 -10.19
C ASP A 145 9.86 17.30 -11.13
N GLU A 146 10.01 16.47 -12.15
CA GLU A 146 8.99 16.19 -13.17
C GLU A 146 8.39 14.77 -13.07
N VAL A 147 8.77 14.01 -12.05
CA VAL A 147 8.27 12.64 -11.85
C VAL A 147 6.78 12.68 -11.53
N ASP A 148 5.99 11.99 -12.34
CA ASP A 148 4.57 11.79 -12.07
C ASP A 148 4.42 10.88 -10.85
N LEU A 149 3.82 11.40 -9.78
CA LEU A 149 3.60 10.66 -8.53
C LEU A 149 2.48 9.62 -8.62
N ILE A 150 1.60 9.72 -9.63
CA ILE A 150 0.50 8.76 -9.85
C ILE A 150 0.99 7.58 -10.68
N SER A 151 1.70 7.83 -11.79
CA SER A 151 2.08 6.79 -12.75
C SER A 151 3.51 6.94 -13.30
N PRO A 152 4.55 6.90 -12.45
CA PRO A 152 5.94 7.14 -12.88
C PRO A 152 6.43 6.09 -13.88
N ILE A 153 5.99 4.83 -13.73
CA ILE A 153 6.38 3.75 -14.63
C ILE A 153 5.79 3.97 -16.04
N ALA A 154 4.50 4.31 -16.11
CA ALA A 154 3.85 4.58 -17.40
C ALA A 154 4.49 5.80 -18.09
N GLN A 155 4.82 6.84 -17.32
CA GLN A 155 5.51 8.03 -17.79
C GLN A 155 6.85 7.68 -18.47
N VAL A 156 7.70 6.90 -17.79
CA VAL A 156 9.02 6.50 -18.30
C VAL A 156 8.91 5.60 -19.53
N LEU A 157 8.02 4.61 -19.50
CA LEU A 157 7.81 3.70 -20.63
C LEU A 157 7.30 4.46 -21.86
N THR A 158 6.39 5.41 -21.66
CA THR A 158 5.85 6.25 -22.76
C THR A 158 6.95 7.12 -23.36
N ARG A 159 7.78 7.78 -22.54
CA ARG A 159 8.89 8.61 -23.02
C ARG A 159 9.99 7.79 -23.69
N GLY A 160 10.41 6.69 -23.07
CA GLY A 160 11.49 5.86 -23.61
C GLY A 160 11.09 5.12 -24.88
N PHE A 161 9.90 4.51 -24.94
CA PHE A 161 9.44 3.81 -26.15
C PHE A 161 8.86 4.74 -27.22
N GLY A 162 8.40 5.95 -26.86
CA GLY A 162 7.94 6.96 -27.83
C GLY A 162 9.03 7.34 -28.84
N SER A 163 10.30 7.23 -28.46
CA SER A 163 11.45 7.42 -29.35
C SER A 163 11.75 6.24 -30.29
N MET A 164 11.07 5.09 -30.13
CA MET A 164 11.48 3.80 -30.69
C MET A 164 10.58 3.23 -31.81
N GLY A 165 9.81 4.06 -32.53
CA GLY A 165 9.10 3.68 -33.76
C GLY A 165 8.21 2.43 -33.61
N VAL A 166 8.61 1.30 -34.23
CA VAL A 166 7.91 -0.01 -34.19
C VAL A 166 7.65 -0.53 -32.77
N VAL A 167 8.46 -0.10 -31.79
CA VAL A 167 8.30 -0.48 -30.37
C VAL A 167 7.13 0.25 -29.70
N ALA A 168 6.55 1.29 -30.31
CA ALA A 168 5.34 1.96 -29.81
C ALA A 168 4.16 0.98 -29.62
N ASN A 169 4.06 -0.07 -30.46
CA ASN A 169 3.04 -1.11 -30.31
C ASN A 169 3.18 -1.92 -29.01
N PHE A 170 4.40 -2.02 -28.45
CA PHE A 170 4.63 -2.67 -27.16
C PHE A 170 4.19 -1.81 -25.98
N VAL A 171 4.09 -0.49 -26.13
CA VAL A 171 3.64 0.42 -25.05
C VAL A 171 2.24 0.05 -24.60
N SER A 172 1.32 -0.23 -25.53
CA SER A 172 -0.04 -0.68 -25.22
C SER A 172 -0.05 -1.98 -24.43
N LEU A 173 0.84 -2.93 -24.74
CA LEU A 173 0.97 -4.19 -24.00
C LEU A 173 1.49 -3.95 -22.58
N VAL A 174 2.45 -3.03 -22.39
CA VAL A 174 2.96 -2.71 -21.06
C VAL A 174 1.95 -1.92 -20.24
N ILE A 175 1.18 -1.00 -20.84
CA ILE A 175 0.05 -0.34 -20.17
C ILE A 175 -0.99 -1.37 -19.74
N LEU A 176 -1.31 -2.34 -20.59
CA LEU A 176 -2.22 -3.43 -20.23
C LEU A 176 -1.66 -4.28 -19.08
N ALA A 177 -0.35 -4.55 -19.07
CA ALA A 177 0.33 -5.24 -17.98
C ALA A 177 0.28 -4.44 -16.66
N LEU A 178 0.44 -3.12 -16.72
CA LEU A 178 0.29 -2.22 -15.58
C LEU A 178 -1.13 -2.27 -15.01
N ILE A 179 -2.15 -2.19 -15.86
CA ILE A 179 -3.56 -2.32 -15.45
C ILE A 179 -3.79 -3.69 -14.81
N GLY A 180 -3.36 -4.78 -15.46
CA GLY A 180 -3.53 -6.14 -14.94
C GLY A 180 -2.83 -6.35 -13.59
N ARG A 181 -1.62 -5.82 -13.42
CA ARG A 181 -0.93 -5.78 -12.12
C ARG A 181 -1.76 -5.04 -11.07
N GLN A 182 -2.29 -3.86 -11.41
CA GLN A 182 -3.05 -3.04 -10.46
C GLN A 182 -4.32 -3.74 -10.00
N VAL A 183 -5.02 -4.42 -10.92
CA VAL A 183 -6.19 -5.25 -10.60
C VAL A 183 -5.82 -6.36 -9.63
N ALA A 184 -4.72 -7.07 -9.87
CA ALA A 184 -4.26 -8.12 -8.98
C ALA A 184 -3.88 -7.59 -7.59
N LEU A 185 -3.22 -6.43 -7.51
CA LEU A 185 -2.88 -5.78 -6.25
C LEU A 185 -4.15 -5.43 -5.44
N MET A 186 -5.15 -4.83 -6.09
CA MET A 186 -6.43 -4.50 -5.46
C MET A 186 -7.17 -5.74 -4.98
N SER A 187 -7.09 -6.85 -5.72
CA SER A 187 -7.65 -8.13 -5.29
C SER A 187 -6.98 -8.68 -4.02
N ILE A 188 -5.66 -8.54 -3.88
CA ILE A 188 -4.93 -8.92 -2.66
C ILE A 188 -5.40 -8.06 -1.49
N TYR A 189 -5.44 -6.74 -1.67
CA TYR A 189 -5.88 -5.81 -0.62
C TYR A 189 -7.31 -6.07 -0.18
N LEU A 190 -8.25 -6.28 -1.11
CA LEU A 190 -9.63 -6.57 -0.75
C LEU A 190 -9.75 -7.91 0.01
N THR A 191 -9.05 -8.94 -0.46
CA THR A 191 -9.07 -10.28 0.16
C THR A 191 -8.52 -10.26 1.59
N ALA A 192 -7.43 -9.53 1.83
CA ALA A 192 -6.83 -9.45 3.15
C ALA A 192 -7.62 -8.52 4.08
N ASN A 193 -7.99 -7.33 3.63
CA ASN A 193 -8.71 -6.36 4.47
C ASN A 193 -10.12 -6.83 4.83
N ALA A 194 -10.78 -7.64 4.00
CA ALA A 194 -12.07 -8.23 4.36
C ALA A 194 -12.01 -9.20 5.55
N ARG A 195 -10.83 -9.70 5.93
CA ARG A 195 -10.67 -10.58 7.10
C ARG A 195 -10.60 -9.80 8.41
N LEU A 196 -10.18 -8.53 8.39
CA LEU A 196 -10.05 -7.73 9.61
C LEU A 196 -11.42 -7.50 10.28
N PRO A 197 -12.49 -7.06 9.58
CA PRO A 197 -13.82 -6.97 10.17
C PRO A 197 -14.39 -8.32 10.60
N MET A 198 -14.07 -9.40 9.87
CA MET A 198 -14.52 -10.76 10.20
C MET A 198 -13.95 -11.21 11.55
N VAL A 199 -12.65 -11.06 11.77
CA VAL A 199 -12.00 -11.44 13.03
C VAL A 199 -12.49 -10.57 14.18
N ALA A 200 -12.64 -9.25 13.97
CA ALA A 200 -13.24 -8.37 14.97
C ALA A 200 -14.69 -8.75 15.31
N GLY A 201 -15.43 -9.33 14.36
CA GLY A 201 -16.76 -9.90 14.60
C GLY A 201 -16.72 -11.19 15.44
N TRP A 202 -15.71 -12.04 15.29
CA TRP A 202 -15.54 -13.24 16.15
C TRP A 202 -15.28 -12.86 17.60
N ASP A 203 -14.53 -11.78 17.80
CA ASP A 203 -14.31 -11.21 19.12
C ASP A 203 -15.54 -10.43 19.65
N ASN A 204 -16.71 -10.48 19.01
CA ASN A 204 -17.91 -9.72 19.41
C ASN A 204 -17.71 -8.19 19.51
N LEU A 205 -16.67 -7.64 18.86
CA LEU A 205 -16.43 -6.20 18.78
C LEU A 205 -17.27 -5.56 17.68
N LEU A 206 -17.50 -6.29 16.58
CA LEU A 206 -18.40 -5.91 15.50
C LEU A 206 -19.64 -6.82 15.45
N PRO A 207 -20.74 -6.40 14.78
CA PRO A 207 -21.90 -7.24 14.59
C PRO A 207 -21.57 -8.60 13.97
N ALA A 208 -22.24 -9.67 14.41
CA ALA A 208 -22.10 -11.02 13.86
C ALA A 208 -22.42 -11.12 12.35
N TRP A 209 -22.96 -10.05 11.75
CA TRP A 209 -23.08 -9.95 10.30
C TRP A 209 -21.74 -10.07 9.57
N PHE A 210 -20.65 -9.54 10.14
CA PHE A 210 -19.30 -9.61 9.54
C PHE A 210 -18.65 -11.00 9.62
N THR A 211 -19.18 -11.90 10.46
CA THR A 211 -18.63 -13.27 10.64
C THR A 211 -19.31 -14.29 9.73
N ARG A 212 -20.38 -13.92 9.04
CA ARG A 212 -21.12 -14.82 8.15
C ARG A 212 -20.27 -15.19 6.94
N LEU A 213 -20.02 -16.49 6.79
CA LEU A 213 -19.23 -17.04 5.69
C LEU A 213 -20.13 -17.56 4.56
N HIS A 214 -19.64 -17.49 3.33
CA HIS A 214 -20.29 -18.09 2.17
C HIS A 214 -20.44 -19.62 2.39
N PRO A 215 -21.62 -20.23 2.16
CA PRO A 215 -21.85 -21.66 2.41
C PRO A 215 -20.83 -22.59 1.72
N LYS A 216 -20.58 -22.33 0.43
CA LYS A 216 -19.63 -23.06 -0.43
C LYS A 216 -18.16 -22.63 -0.27
N TYR A 217 -17.85 -21.34 -0.45
CA TYR A 217 -16.46 -20.84 -0.52
C TYR A 217 -15.84 -20.47 0.84
N LYS A 218 -16.63 -20.44 1.92
CA LYS A 218 -16.19 -20.08 3.28
C LYS A 218 -15.51 -18.70 3.39
N THR A 219 -15.87 -17.79 2.49
CA THR A 219 -15.37 -16.39 2.46
C THR A 219 -16.33 -15.44 3.21
N PRO A 220 -15.83 -14.38 3.86
CA PRO A 220 -16.68 -13.42 4.58
C PRO A 220 -17.34 -12.42 3.61
N VAL A 221 -18.39 -12.85 2.90
CA VAL A 221 -19.06 -12.07 1.84
C VAL A 221 -19.47 -10.68 2.31
N ASN A 222 -20.01 -10.59 3.51
CA ASN A 222 -20.48 -9.33 4.09
C ASN A 222 -19.33 -8.34 4.33
N SER A 223 -18.21 -8.83 4.85
CA SER A 223 -17.01 -8.02 5.05
C SER A 223 -16.39 -7.60 3.71
N ILE A 224 -16.40 -8.49 2.70
CA ILE A 224 -15.93 -8.15 1.34
C ILE A 224 -16.79 -7.04 0.74
N LEU A 225 -18.12 -7.14 0.84
CA LEU A 225 -19.05 -6.11 0.37
C LEU A 225 -18.84 -4.79 1.08
N PHE A 226 -18.68 -4.80 2.40
CA PHE A 226 -18.43 -3.59 3.18
C PHE A 226 -17.13 -2.90 2.79
N VAL A 227 -16.02 -3.64 2.74
CA VAL A 227 -14.71 -3.09 2.36
C VAL A 227 -14.73 -2.61 0.91
N GLY A 228 -15.35 -3.35 0.00
CA GLY A 228 -15.50 -2.95 -1.41
C GLY A 228 -16.34 -1.68 -1.58
N ALA A 229 -17.47 -1.57 -0.89
CA ALA A 229 -18.31 -0.37 -0.91
C ALA A 229 -17.57 0.84 -0.32
N PHE A 230 -16.80 0.64 0.75
CA PHE A 230 -16.00 1.69 1.36
C PHE A 230 -14.87 2.15 0.43
N ALA A 231 -14.15 1.22 -0.20
CA ALA A 231 -13.12 1.54 -1.19
C ALA A 231 -13.69 2.29 -2.40
N LEU A 232 -14.85 1.88 -2.91
CA LEU A 232 -15.53 2.58 -3.99
C LEU A 232 -15.97 3.98 -3.57
N GLY A 233 -16.58 4.13 -2.40
CA GLY A 233 -17.01 5.42 -1.87
C GLY A 233 -15.85 6.41 -1.75
N PHE A 234 -14.72 6.00 -1.17
CA PHE A 234 -13.53 6.84 -1.07
C PHE A 234 -12.87 7.12 -2.43
N GLY A 235 -12.86 6.14 -3.34
CA GLY A 235 -12.38 6.34 -4.71
C GLY A 235 -13.19 7.39 -5.46
N LEU A 236 -14.53 7.35 -5.35
CA LEU A 236 -15.43 8.32 -5.98
C LEU A 236 -15.33 9.71 -5.34
N LEU A 237 -15.17 9.79 -4.01
CA LEU A 237 -14.91 11.07 -3.34
C LEU A 237 -13.59 11.71 -3.82
N GLY A 238 -12.59 10.90 -4.14
CA GLY A 238 -11.33 11.37 -4.72
C GLY A 238 -11.46 11.98 -6.12
N ILE A 239 -12.56 11.74 -6.83
CA ILE A 239 -12.85 12.34 -8.14
C ILE A 239 -13.52 13.71 -7.99
N VAL A 240 -14.11 14.01 -6.82
CA VAL A 240 -14.93 15.22 -6.62
C VAL A 240 -14.11 16.35 -6.00
N GLY A 241 -13.93 17.45 -6.75
CA GLY A 241 -13.66 18.77 -6.18
C GLY A 241 -12.21 19.16 -5.92
N VAL A 242 -11.22 18.35 -6.32
CA VAL A 242 -9.78 18.68 -6.20
C VAL A 242 -9.02 18.09 -7.41
N GLY A 243 -7.86 18.65 -7.76
CA GLY A 243 -6.98 18.06 -8.78
C GLY A 243 -6.59 16.62 -8.42
N MET A 244 -6.55 15.73 -9.41
CA MET A 244 -6.34 14.27 -9.22
C MET A 244 -5.10 13.94 -8.36
N GLN A 245 -4.02 14.72 -8.47
CA GLN A 245 -2.81 14.55 -7.66
C GLN A 245 -2.99 14.90 -6.18
N GLU A 246 -3.69 15.99 -5.85
CA GLU A 246 -3.95 16.37 -4.46
C GLU A 246 -4.90 15.35 -3.81
N ALA A 247 -5.94 14.91 -4.52
CA ALA A 247 -6.87 13.89 -4.04
C ALA A 247 -6.16 12.55 -3.77
N PHE A 248 -5.31 12.10 -4.70
CA PHE A 248 -4.51 10.89 -4.52
C PHE A 248 -3.59 11.01 -3.29
N GLN A 249 -2.88 12.12 -3.15
CA GLN A 249 -2.00 12.32 -1.99
C GLN A 249 -2.75 12.41 -0.68
N LEU A 250 -3.93 13.04 -0.65
CA LEU A 250 -4.72 13.12 0.57
C LEU A 250 -5.15 11.72 1.00
N LEU A 251 -5.62 10.90 0.07
CA LEU A 251 -6.05 9.53 0.35
C LEU A 251 -4.87 8.64 0.77
N ASP A 252 -3.75 8.72 0.05
CA ASP A 252 -2.53 7.94 0.33
C ASP A 252 -1.88 8.33 1.67
N ASN A 253 -1.79 9.63 1.95
CA ASN A 253 -1.28 10.13 3.23
C ASN A 253 -2.23 9.74 4.39
N ALA A 254 -3.55 9.79 4.19
CA ALA A 254 -4.50 9.33 5.20
C ALA A 254 -4.38 7.82 5.45
N ALA A 255 -4.29 7.02 4.40
CA ALA A 255 -4.03 5.58 4.49
C ALA A 255 -2.73 5.29 5.24
N THR A 256 -1.66 6.02 4.91
CA THR A 256 -0.35 5.93 5.57
C THR A 256 -0.45 6.20 7.08
N ILE A 257 -1.25 7.16 7.52
CA ILE A 257 -1.45 7.41 8.97
C ILE A 257 -2.10 6.20 9.65
N PHE A 258 -3.17 5.65 9.08
CA PHE A 258 -3.82 4.47 9.66
C PHE A 258 -2.88 3.27 9.70
N TYR A 259 -2.13 3.06 8.63
CA TYR A 259 -1.17 1.97 8.51
C TYR A 259 -0.02 2.13 9.52
N ALA A 260 0.59 3.31 9.57
CA ALA A 260 1.64 3.63 10.52
C ALA A 260 1.17 3.49 11.97
N THR A 261 -0.08 3.83 12.28
CA THR A 261 -0.67 3.62 13.61
C THR A 261 -0.74 2.14 13.97
N ALA A 262 -1.14 1.27 13.05
CA ALA A 262 -1.10 -0.18 13.26
C ALA A 262 0.34 -0.69 13.46
N TYR A 263 1.31 -0.13 12.71
CA TYR A 263 2.72 -0.49 12.83
C TYR A 263 3.36 -0.02 14.14
N VAL A 264 2.95 1.14 14.67
CA VAL A 264 3.34 1.59 16.01
C VAL A 264 2.96 0.53 17.04
N VAL A 265 1.75 -0.01 16.98
CA VAL A 265 1.32 -1.10 17.87
C VAL A 265 2.12 -2.37 17.61
N LEU A 266 2.33 -2.74 16.34
CA LEU A 266 3.10 -3.93 15.97
C LEU A 266 4.52 -3.91 16.55
N PHE A 267 5.24 -2.80 16.40
CA PHE A 267 6.59 -2.63 16.92
C PHE A 267 6.65 -2.39 18.44
N ALA A 268 5.56 -1.92 19.05
CA ALA A 268 5.46 -1.83 20.50
C ALA A 268 5.37 -3.20 21.19
N ILE A 269 4.85 -4.24 20.51
CA ILE A 269 4.66 -5.59 21.11
C ILE A 269 5.99 -6.19 21.61
N PRO A 270 7.07 -6.32 20.81
CA PRO A 270 8.33 -6.87 21.28
C PRO A 270 8.99 -6.07 22.41
N LEU A 271 8.67 -4.78 22.51
CA LEU A 271 9.27 -3.84 23.48
C LEU A 271 8.55 -3.89 24.83
N PHE A 272 7.22 -3.85 24.83
CA PHE A 272 6.42 -3.66 26.04
C PHE A 272 5.53 -4.84 26.42
N ALA A 273 5.17 -5.70 25.46
CA ALA A 273 4.20 -6.78 25.67
C ALA A 273 4.81 -8.19 25.63
N ALA A 274 6.01 -8.37 25.05
CA ALA A 274 6.65 -9.68 24.89
C ALA A 274 6.70 -10.50 26.19
N ALA A 275 7.12 -9.88 27.30
CA ALA A 275 7.20 -10.56 28.58
C ALA A 275 5.82 -11.01 29.12
N ARG A 276 4.74 -10.27 28.81
CA ARG A 276 3.37 -10.58 29.24
C ARG A 276 2.77 -11.76 28.47
N ILE A 277 3.25 -12.01 27.26
CA ILE A 277 2.83 -13.13 26.40
C ILE A 277 3.79 -14.33 26.50
N GLY A 278 4.67 -14.35 27.50
CA GLY A 278 5.61 -15.46 27.74
C GLY A 278 6.76 -15.54 26.73
N LEU A 279 6.98 -14.51 25.91
CA LEU A 279 8.03 -14.46 24.90
C LEU A 279 9.21 -13.59 25.36
N ARG A 280 10.43 -14.05 25.09
CA ARG A 280 11.65 -13.25 25.27
C ARG A 280 12.11 -12.72 23.93
N ALA A 281 11.88 -11.43 23.70
CA ALA A 281 12.38 -10.76 22.50
C ALA A 281 13.90 -10.57 22.59
N PRO A 282 14.69 -11.12 21.64
CA PRO A 282 16.14 -10.93 21.62
C PRO A 282 16.52 -9.47 21.35
N LEU A 283 17.74 -9.07 21.70
CA LEU A 283 18.18 -7.68 21.60
C LEU A 283 18.09 -7.11 20.18
N TRP A 284 18.49 -7.88 19.17
CA TRP A 284 18.41 -7.46 17.77
C TRP A 284 16.96 -7.14 17.34
N LEU A 285 15.99 -7.93 17.82
CA LEU A 285 14.57 -7.72 17.52
C LEU A 285 14.06 -6.46 18.20
N ARG A 286 14.52 -6.18 19.42
CA ARG A 286 14.18 -4.94 20.14
C ARG A 286 14.74 -3.72 19.43
N VAL A 287 16.01 -3.75 19.01
CA VAL A 287 16.64 -2.65 18.26
C VAL A 287 15.90 -2.40 16.94
N ALA A 288 15.59 -3.47 16.19
CA ALA A 288 14.78 -3.37 14.98
C ALA A 288 13.38 -2.79 15.24
N SER A 289 12.73 -3.21 16.33
CA SER A 289 11.42 -2.70 16.73
C SER A 289 11.46 -1.23 17.13
N VAL A 290 12.50 -0.78 17.85
CA VAL A 290 12.67 0.65 18.17
C VAL A 290 12.85 1.46 16.89
N SER A 291 13.69 0.99 15.96
CA SER A 291 13.88 1.65 14.67
C SER A 291 12.56 1.75 13.89
N GLY A 292 11.81 0.64 13.78
CA GLY A 292 10.51 0.60 13.11
C GLY A 292 9.50 1.54 13.76
N LEU A 293 9.42 1.52 15.09
CA LEU A 293 8.54 2.39 15.88
C LEU A 293 8.84 3.87 15.62
N LEU A 294 10.12 4.26 15.66
CA LEU A 294 10.55 5.65 15.39
C LEU A 294 10.20 6.08 13.97
N VAL A 295 10.44 5.23 12.98
CA VAL A 295 10.08 5.51 11.57
C VAL A 295 8.57 5.62 11.39
N SER A 296 7.77 4.78 12.05
CA SER A 296 6.31 4.86 12.01
C SER A 296 5.77 6.15 12.65
N LEU A 297 6.30 6.55 13.81
CA LEU A 297 5.94 7.81 14.47
C LEU A 297 6.33 9.03 13.64
N LEU A 298 7.53 8.99 13.07
CA LEU A 298 8.04 10.01 12.17
C LEU A 298 7.15 10.13 10.92
N GLY A 299 6.76 9.00 10.34
CA GLY A 299 5.84 8.96 9.21
C GLY A 299 4.50 9.60 9.53
N ILE A 300 3.90 9.29 10.69
CA ILE A 300 2.64 9.94 11.13
C ILE A 300 2.83 11.46 11.21
N ALA A 301 3.90 11.92 11.85
CA ALA A 301 4.16 13.35 12.05
C ALA A 301 4.43 14.10 10.74
N LEU A 302 5.21 13.52 9.83
CA LEU A 302 5.65 14.18 8.60
C LEU A 302 4.65 14.03 7.45
N THR A 303 3.79 13.02 7.47
CA THR A 303 2.76 12.81 6.43
C THR A 303 1.75 13.95 6.35
N ILE A 304 1.62 14.75 7.42
CA ILE A 304 0.83 15.98 7.45
C ILE A 304 1.39 17.06 6.52
N VAL A 305 2.69 17.04 6.25
CA VAL A 305 3.34 17.99 5.35
C VAL A 305 3.22 17.47 3.91
N PRO A 306 2.55 18.21 2.99
CA PRO A 306 2.40 17.82 1.60
C PRO A 306 3.76 17.87 0.88
N ILE A 307 3.96 16.96 -0.08
CA ILE A 307 5.17 16.92 -0.92
C ILE A 307 4.97 17.73 -2.20
N VAL A 308 3.73 17.82 -2.70
CA VAL A 308 3.37 18.67 -3.84
C VAL A 308 2.87 20.04 -3.41
N GLU A 309 2.88 20.96 -4.36
CA GLU A 309 2.18 22.22 -4.23
C GLU A 309 0.67 21.96 -4.05
N VAL A 310 0.15 22.43 -2.93
CA VAL A 310 -1.28 22.40 -2.61
C VAL A 310 -1.73 23.83 -2.37
N GLY A 311 -2.99 24.15 -2.72
CA GLY A 311 -3.51 25.51 -2.62
C GLY A 311 -3.40 26.11 -1.22
N SER A 312 -3.56 25.29 -0.17
CA SER A 312 -3.28 25.68 1.22
C SER A 312 -2.75 24.51 2.03
N LYS A 313 -1.51 24.62 2.52
CA LYS A 313 -0.88 23.63 3.41
C LYS A 313 -1.70 23.40 4.69
N LEU A 314 -2.33 24.47 5.21
CA LEU A 314 -3.18 24.38 6.40
C LEU A 314 -4.46 23.61 6.12
N SER A 315 -5.14 23.88 5.00
CA SER A 315 -6.35 23.14 4.62
C SER A 315 -6.05 21.65 4.43
N PHE A 316 -4.93 21.34 3.76
CA PHE A 316 -4.47 19.96 3.57
C PHE A 316 -4.23 19.25 4.92
N ALA A 317 -3.45 19.88 5.80
CA ALA A 317 -3.15 19.35 7.13
C ALA A 317 -4.43 19.15 7.97
N LEU A 318 -5.33 20.13 7.97
CA LEU A 318 -6.59 20.06 8.71
C LEU A 318 -7.49 18.94 8.19
N LYS A 319 -7.65 18.80 6.87
CA LYS A 319 -8.42 17.70 6.26
C LYS A 319 -7.87 16.35 6.70
N LEU A 320 -6.55 16.18 6.63
CA LEU A 320 -5.89 14.93 6.96
C LEU A 320 -5.99 14.56 8.44
N VAL A 321 -5.74 15.53 9.33
CA VAL A 321 -5.90 15.36 10.78
C VAL A 321 -7.37 15.07 11.12
N ALA A 322 -8.32 15.77 10.50
CA ALA A 322 -9.75 15.53 10.70
C ALA A 322 -10.14 14.11 10.27
N VAL A 323 -9.72 13.65 9.09
CA VAL A 323 -9.96 12.27 8.62
C VAL A 323 -9.35 11.27 9.61
N ALA A 324 -8.08 11.45 9.98
CA ALA A 324 -7.41 10.56 10.93
C ALA A 324 -8.14 10.50 12.28
N LEU A 325 -8.52 11.65 12.85
CA LEU A 325 -9.23 11.72 14.13
C LEU A 325 -10.63 11.10 14.05
N VAL A 326 -11.43 11.45 13.04
CA VAL A 326 -12.80 10.95 12.89
C VAL A 326 -12.81 9.42 12.80
N PHE A 327 -11.96 8.82 11.98
CA PHE A 327 -11.91 7.37 11.83
C PHE A 327 -11.34 6.66 13.05
N ASN A 328 -10.31 7.22 13.71
CA ASN A 328 -9.80 6.63 14.95
C ASN A 328 -10.82 6.74 16.10
N LEU A 329 -11.54 7.85 16.21
CA LEU A 329 -12.62 8.03 17.18
C LEU A 329 -13.80 7.09 16.90
N ALA A 330 -14.19 6.93 15.63
CA ALA A 330 -15.19 5.96 15.22
C ALA A 330 -14.76 4.53 15.59
N GLY A 331 -13.52 4.15 15.32
CA GLY A 331 -12.94 2.87 15.71
C GLY A 331 -12.92 2.67 17.24
N ALA A 332 -12.51 3.68 18.00
CA ALA A 332 -12.52 3.65 19.46
C ALA A 332 -13.95 3.50 20.00
N CYS A 333 -14.91 4.25 19.45
CA CYS A 333 -16.32 4.15 19.81
C CYS A 333 -16.85 2.73 19.58
N LEU A 334 -16.61 2.16 18.40
CA LEU A 334 -16.97 0.77 18.07
C LEU A 334 -16.35 -0.22 19.06
N TYR A 335 -15.07 -0.07 19.39
CA TYR A 335 -14.38 -0.91 20.36
C TYR A 335 -15.00 -0.82 21.77
N TYR A 336 -15.25 0.38 22.27
CA TYR A 336 -15.87 0.58 23.59
C TYR A 336 -17.32 0.06 23.63
N MET A 337 -18.09 0.27 22.56
CA MET A 337 -19.44 -0.29 22.42
C MET A 337 -19.42 -1.82 22.42
N GLY A 338 -18.49 -2.43 21.67
CA GLY A 338 -18.28 -3.88 21.64
C GLY A 338 -17.94 -4.44 23.02
N ARG A 339 -16.96 -3.85 23.71
CA ARG A 339 -16.61 -4.24 25.10
C ARG A 339 -17.77 -4.09 26.08
N ARG A 340 -18.59 -3.04 25.96
CA ARG A 340 -19.78 -2.86 26.80
C ARG A 340 -20.77 -4.00 26.59
N ARG A 341 -21.01 -4.40 25.33
CA ARG A 341 -21.89 -5.55 25.00
C ARG A 341 -21.35 -6.87 25.56
N GLN A 342 -20.06 -7.14 25.41
CA GLN A 342 -19.42 -8.32 26.00
C GLN A 342 -19.58 -8.38 27.52
N ARG A 343 -19.31 -7.27 28.22
CA ARG A 343 -19.46 -7.19 29.68
C ARG A 343 -20.91 -7.37 30.11
N ALA A 344 -21.87 -6.85 29.35
CA ALA A 344 -23.29 -7.07 29.62
C ALA A 344 -23.68 -8.54 29.44
N ALA A 345 -23.23 -9.20 28.37
CA ALA A 345 -23.49 -10.62 28.14
C ALA A 345 -22.86 -11.53 29.21
N ALA A 346 -21.64 -11.22 29.64
CA ALA A 346 -20.95 -11.95 30.71
C ALA A 346 -21.63 -11.81 32.09
N ARG A 347 -22.43 -10.76 32.31
CA ARG A 347 -23.22 -10.59 33.55
C ARG A 347 -24.54 -11.37 33.54
N ILE A 348 -25.00 -11.81 32.36
CA ILE A 348 -26.27 -12.53 32.17
C ILE A 348 -26.03 -14.05 32.05
N SER A 349 -24.78 -14.47 31.84
CA SER A 349 -24.38 -15.88 31.79
C SER A 349 -24.06 -16.36 33.22
N PRO A 350 -24.80 -17.35 33.77
CA PRO A 350 -24.62 -17.83 35.14
C PRO A 350 -23.27 -18.52 35.39
#